data_AF-A0A933PI75-F1
#
_entry.id   AF-A0A933PI75-F1
#
_cell.length_a   1.000
_cell.length_b   1.000
_cell.length_c   1.000
_cell.angle_alpha   90.00
_cell.angle_beta   90.00
_cell.angle_gamma   90.00
#
_symmetry.space_group_name_H-M   'P 1'
#
loop_
_entity.id
_entity.type
_entity.pdbx_description
1 polymer ?
#
loop_
_entity_poly.entity_id
_entity_poly.type
_entity_poly.pdbx_seq_one_letter_code
_entity_poly.pdbx_strand_id
1 'polypeptide(L)'
;AIPLGNTAGILGPLIDTRGAGGYVVAPPTQLTPAAAIAGGAQGDERCGAVVEDQAALVLPLPGWLVERLRPDPLPAATPAVVRLAAGAGRARGDRADRYLRAALDRTLATVLEAAPGTRNRTLFGAAVSLGRLVAGGALDDAETRAALITAATVIGLDDREATATVRSGLKTGAHHPAPSPPPPRPREPQRDPPPRPPPTQRTGRAR
;
A
#
# COMPACT_ATOMS: atom_id res chain seq x y z
N ALA A 1 16.36 20.34 6.94
CA ALA A 1 14.98 20.79 6.67
C ALA A 1 14.15 19.58 6.29
N ILE A 2 12.86 19.53 6.66
CA ILE A 2 11.94 18.48 6.18
C ILE A 2 11.81 18.67 4.65
N PRO A 3 12.00 17.63 3.83
CA PRO A 3 11.83 17.74 2.39
C PRO A 3 10.37 18.08 2.06
N LEU A 4 10.16 19.07 1.19
CA LEU A 4 8.82 19.42 0.70
C LEU A 4 8.27 18.28 -0.17
N GLY A 5 6.99 17.96 0.03
CA GLY A 5 6.26 16.97 -0.76
C GLY A 5 5.71 17.54 -2.07
N ASN A 6 4.93 16.73 -2.78
CA ASN A 6 4.14 17.19 -3.91
C ASN A 6 2.81 17.74 -3.39
N THR A 7 2.32 18.84 -3.95
CA THR A 7 0.99 19.36 -3.61
C THR A 7 0.26 19.85 -4.86
N ALA A 8 -1.07 19.92 -4.79
CA ALA A 8 -1.91 20.44 -5.87
C ALA A 8 -2.89 21.48 -5.34
N GLY A 9 -2.80 22.69 -5.90
CA GLY A 9 -3.69 23.81 -5.56
C GLY A 9 -3.50 24.45 -4.19
N ILE A 10 -2.42 24.15 -3.46
CA ILE A 10 -2.16 24.68 -2.11
C ILE A 10 -1.84 26.18 -2.12
N LEU A 11 -1.09 26.63 -3.13
CA LEU A 11 -0.72 28.03 -3.27
C LEU A 11 -1.81 28.87 -3.94
N GLY A 12 -2.73 28.23 -4.66
CA GLY A 12 -3.84 28.85 -5.37
C GLY A 12 -4.40 27.93 -6.45
N PRO A 13 -5.56 28.28 -7.05
CA PRO A 13 -6.13 27.52 -8.15
C PRO A 13 -5.12 27.35 -9.29
N LEU A 14 -5.03 26.14 -9.85
CA LEU A 14 -4.14 25.78 -10.96
C LEU A 14 -2.63 25.90 -10.64
N ILE A 15 -2.26 25.98 -9.35
CA ILE A 15 -0.86 25.98 -8.92
C ILE A 15 -0.54 24.66 -8.22
N ASP A 16 0.20 23.80 -8.91
CA ASP A 16 0.74 22.55 -8.38
C ASP A 16 2.22 22.73 -8.02
N THR A 17 2.69 22.03 -6.98
CA THR A 17 4.11 22.01 -6.60
C THR A 17 4.65 20.59 -6.62
N ARG A 18 5.88 20.45 -7.13
CA ARG A 18 6.60 19.18 -7.20
C ARG A 18 7.86 19.29 -6.36
N GLY A 19 7.89 18.52 -5.27
CA GLY A 19 8.99 18.44 -4.32
C GLY A 19 9.82 17.19 -4.53
N ALA A 20 10.37 16.64 -3.46
CA ALA A 20 11.23 15.46 -3.53
C ALA A 20 10.49 14.25 -4.16
N GLY A 21 11.07 13.67 -5.22
CA GLY A 21 10.48 12.55 -5.95
C GLY A 21 9.37 12.93 -6.95
N GLY A 22 9.05 14.22 -7.09
CA GLY A 22 8.17 14.72 -8.15
C GLY A 22 8.92 14.97 -9.45
N TYR A 23 8.18 14.96 -10.56
CA TYR A 23 8.68 15.36 -11.88
C TYR A 23 7.67 16.29 -12.57
N VAL A 24 8.16 17.13 -13.48
CA VAL A 24 7.35 18.00 -14.34
C VAL A 24 7.66 17.66 -15.78
N VAL A 25 6.63 17.51 -16.60
CA VAL A 25 6.73 17.35 -18.06
C VAL A 25 6.16 18.61 -18.69
N ALA A 26 6.96 19.32 -19.48
CA ALA A 26 6.56 20.56 -20.14
C ALA A 26 6.92 20.52 -21.64
N PRO A 27 6.17 21.24 -22.50
CA PRO A 27 6.58 21.43 -23.88
C PRO A 27 8.01 22.00 -23.96
N PRO A 28 8.85 21.55 -24.92
CA PRO A 28 8.54 20.69 -26.05
C PRO A 28 8.84 19.18 -25.82
N THR A 29 8.78 18.68 -24.58
CA THR A 29 9.14 17.28 -24.28
C THR A 29 8.52 16.30 -25.28
N GLN A 30 9.37 15.55 -25.98
CA GLN A 30 8.95 14.52 -26.93
C GLN A 30 9.03 13.16 -26.25
N LEU A 31 7.89 12.47 -26.15
CA LEU A 31 7.87 11.07 -25.74
C LEU A 31 8.11 10.23 -26.99
N THR A 32 9.15 9.41 -27.00
CA THR A 32 9.32 8.41 -28.08
C THR A 32 8.21 7.35 -27.96
N PRO A 33 7.75 6.75 -29.07
CA PRO A 33 6.66 5.76 -29.03
C PRO A 33 6.90 4.58 -28.08
N ALA A 34 8.16 4.19 -27.84
CA ALA A 34 8.55 3.18 -26.85
C ALA A 34 8.36 3.64 -25.39
N ALA A 35 8.36 4.96 -25.14
CA ALA A 35 8.10 5.55 -23.83
C ALA A 35 6.61 5.89 -23.57
N ALA A 36 5.76 5.80 -24.60
CA ALA A 36 4.37 6.25 -24.53
C ALA A 36 3.40 5.21 -23.93
N ILE A 37 3.80 3.97 -23.71
CA ILE A 37 2.94 2.96 -23.06
C ILE A 37 3.77 2.08 -22.10
N ALA A 38 3.84 2.48 -20.84
CA ALA A 38 3.99 1.55 -19.72
C ALA A 38 2.80 1.69 -18.77
N GLY A 39 1.60 1.74 -19.36
CA GLY A 39 0.32 1.56 -18.68
C GLY A 39 -0.23 0.18 -19.00
N GLY A 40 0.42 -0.89 -18.56
CA GLY A 40 -0.13 -2.24 -18.63
C GLY A 40 0.88 -3.33 -19.01
N ALA A 41 0.96 -4.32 -18.12
CA ALA A 41 1.40 -5.71 -18.34
C ALA A 41 2.82 -5.98 -18.90
N GLN A 42 3.60 -6.71 -18.09
CA GLN A 42 4.71 -7.60 -18.46
C GLN A 42 5.76 -7.11 -19.47
N GLY A 43 6.98 -6.89 -18.97
CA GLY A 43 8.19 -6.99 -19.79
C GLY A 43 9.08 -5.76 -19.70
N ASP A 44 10.33 -6.02 -19.35
CA ASP A 44 11.42 -5.09 -19.11
C ASP A 44 11.84 -4.35 -20.40
N GLU A 45 11.26 -3.18 -20.67
CA GLU A 45 11.83 -2.19 -21.60
C GLU A 45 11.75 -0.80 -20.97
N ARG A 46 12.90 -0.34 -20.47
CA ARG A 46 13.06 0.94 -19.78
C ARG A 46 12.70 2.08 -20.73
N CYS A 47 11.69 2.87 -20.37
CA CYS A 47 11.46 4.17 -20.99
C CYS A 47 12.73 5.02 -20.83
N GLY A 48 13.48 5.19 -21.92
CA GLY A 48 14.61 6.11 -21.96
C GLY A 48 14.10 7.54 -22.03
N ALA A 49 13.98 8.21 -20.88
CA ALA A 49 13.87 9.65 -20.86
C ALA A 49 15.29 10.24 -20.94
N VAL A 50 15.54 11.12 -21.91
CA VAL A 50 16.66 12.06 -21.80
C VAL A 50 16.26 13.04 -20.71
N VAL A 51 16.64 12.74 -19.47
CA VAL A 51 16.56 13.69 -18.37
C VAL A 51 17.73 14.64 -18.55
N GLU A 52 17.47 15.75 -19.23
CA GLU A 52 18.42 16.85 -19.20
C GLU A 52 18.32 17.47 -17.81
N ASP A 53 19.32 17.16 -16.96
CA ASP A 53 19.42 17.71 -15.60
C ASP A 53 19.75 19.20 -15.70
N GLN A 54 18.70 19.99 -15.93
CA GLN A 54 18.74 21.44 -16.01
C GLN A 54 18.58 22.05 -14.60
N ALA A 55 19.21 21.47 -13.58
CA ALA A 55 19.20 22.02 -12.21
C ALA A 55 19.61 23.51 -12.17
N ALA A 56 20.41 23.96 -13.14
CA ALA A 56 20.81 25.36 -13.32
C ALA A 56 19.66 26.33 -13.67
N LEU A 57 18.53 25.84 -14.21
CA LEU A 57 17.35 26.66 -14.53
C LEU A 57 16.38 26.82 -13.35
N VAL A 58 16.53 26.02 -12.29
CA VAL A 58 15.63 26.04 -11.13
C VAL A 58 16.18 27.01 -10.09
N LEU A 59 15.53 28.17 -9.97
CA LEU A 59 15.90 29.16 -8.96
C LEU A 59 15.60 28.65 -7.53
N PRO A 60 16.38 29.07 -6.52
CA PRO A 60 16.09 28.76 -5.13
C PRO A 60 14.66 29.18 -4.74
N LEU A 61 13.92 28.27 -4.10
CA LEU A 61 12.55 28.54 -3.67
C LEU A 61 12.55 29.62 -2.56
N PRO A 62 11.86 30.76 -2.75
CA PRO A 62 11.74 31.78 -1.72
C PRO A 62 11.19 31.24 -0.40
N GLY A 63 11.73 31.70 0.73
CA GLY A 63 11.35 31.17 2.06
C GLY A 63 9.86 31.30 2.39
N TRP A 64 9.20 32.36 1.91
CA TRP A 64 7.76 32.54 2.12
C TRP A 64 6.91 31.46 1.43
N LEU A 65 7.39 30.87 0.33
CA LEU A 65 6.75 29.73 -0.32
C LEU A 65 6.99 28.43 0.43
N VAL A 66 8.19 28.25 0.98
CA VAL A 66 8.52 27.08 1.82
C VAL A 66 7.57 26.98 2.99
N GLU A 67 7.30 28.10 3.68
CA GLU A 67 6.40 28.11 4.84
C GLU A 67 4.95 27.78 4.44
N ARG A 68 4.48 28.22 3.28
CA ARG A 68 3.13 27.88 2.77
C ARG A 68 3.00 26.43 2.28
N LEU A 69 4.11 25.82 1.89
CA LEU A 69 4.15 24.44 1.39
C LEU A 69 4.50 23.43 2.47
N ARG A 70 4.80 23.90 3.69
CA ARG A 70 5.14 23.02 4.80
C ARG A 70 3.91 22.18 5.17
N PRO A 71 4.03 20.84 5.20
CA PRO A 71 2.91 20.00 5.60
C PRO A 71 2.52 20.31 7.05
N ASP A 72 1.22 20.37 7.31
CA ASP A 72 0.70 20.53 8.65
C ASP A 72 1.19 19.37 9.55
N PRO A 73 1.51 19.65 10.82
CA PRO A 73 1.90 18.60 11.76
C PRO A 73 0.80 17.55 11.87
N LEU A 74 1.20 16.27 11.86
CA LEU A 74 0.27 15.15 11.82
C LEU A 74 -0.71 15.20 13.01
N PRO A 75 -2.02 15.01 12.77
CA PRO A 75 -2.97 14.80 13.86
C PRO A 75 -2.69 13.47 14.56
N ALA A 76 -2.95 13.43 15.87
CA ALA A 76 -2.80 12.21 16.66
C ALA A 76 -3.72 11.10 16.14
N ALA A 77 -3.16 9.90 15.93
CA ALA A 77 -3.87 8.78 15.33
C ALA A 77 -5.03 8.29 16.22
N THR A 78 -6.21 8.08 15.62
CA THR A 78 -7.33 7.37 16.24
C THR A 78 -7.51 6.02 15.53
N PRO A 79 -7.62 4.88 16.25
CA PRO A 79 -7.77 3.58 15.60
C PRO A 79 -9.13 3.50 14.87
N ALA A 80 -9.09 3.20 13.57
CA ALA A 80 -10.29 2.97 12.76
C ALA A 80 -10.70 1.48 12.83
N VAL A 81 -11.98 1.22 13.10
CA VAL A 81 -12.56 -0.15 13.10
C VAL A 81 -13.30 -0.36 11.78
N VAL A 82 -12.95 -1.41 11.03
CA VAL A 82 -13.64 -1.80 9.79
C VAL A 82 -14.60 -2.96 10.06
N ARG A 83 -15.87 -2.82 9.69
CA ARG A 83 -16.89 -3.86 9.75
C ARG A 83 -16.74 -4.81 8.57
N LEU A 84 -17.01 -6.07 8.87
CA LEU A 84 -17.10 -7.13 7.88
C LEU A 84 -18.54 -7.21 7.39
N ALA A 85 -18.74 -7.50 6.12
CA ALA A 85 -20.08 -7.73 5.59
C ALA A 85 -20.66 -9.04 6.15
N ALA A 86 -21.87 -9.01 6.70
CA ALA A 86 -22.48 -10.17 7.35
C ALA A 86 -22.94 -11.21 6.31
N GLY A 87 -22.35 -12.41 6.31
CA GLY A 87 -22.76 -13.50 5.42
C GLY A 87 -22.32 -14.93 5.81
N ALA A 88 -23.32 -15.77 6.15
CA ALA A 88 -23.34 -17.24 6.24
C ALA A 88 -22.69 -17.95 7.48
N GLY A 89 -23.54 -18.18 8.49
CA GLY A 89 -23.43 -19.30 9.45
C GLY A 89 -22.48 -19.06 10.63
N ARG A 90 -23.05 -18.80 11.82
CA ARG A 90 -22.37 -18.32 13.04
C ARG A 90 -21.10 -19.08 13.50
N ALA A 91 -20.88 -20.34 13.10
CA ALA A 91 -19.64 -21.07 13.43
C ALA A 91 -18.57 -21.06 12.30
N ARG A 92 -18.98 -20.80 11.06
CA ARG A 92 -18.11 -20.65 9.87
C ARG A 92 -17.74 -19.18 9.64
N GLY A 93 -18.66 -18.27 9.97
CA GLY A 93 -18.46 -16.81 10.00
C GLY A 93 -17.29 -16.41 10.88
N ASP A 94 -17.24 -16.85 12.14
CA ASP A 94 -16.18 -16.42 13.09
C ASP A 94 -14.74 -16.67 12.61
N ARG A 95 -14.48 -17.78 11.91
CA ARG A 95 -13.12 -18.09 11.41
C ARG A 95 -12.78 -17.30 10.16
N ALA A 96 -13.72 -17.18 9.22
CA ALA A 96 -13.55 -16.35 8.03
C ALA A 96 -13.39 -14.88 8.42
N ASP A 97 -14.18 -14.42 9.39
CA ASP A 97 -14.16 -13.07 9.92
C ASP A 97 -12.85 -12.73 10.63
N ARG A 98 -12.31 -13.66 11.44
CA ARG A 98 -10.98 -13.48 12.04
C ARG A 98 -9.87 -13.43 11.00
N TYR A 99 -9.95 -14.29 9.97
CA TYR A 99 -8.98 -14.26 8.88
C TYR A 99 -9.04 -12.92 8.14
N LEU A 100 -10.24 -12.44 7.85
CA LEU A 100 -10.45 -11.21 7.10
C LEU A 100 -9.99 -9.98 7.88
N ARG A 101 -10.27 -9.91 9.19
CA ARG A 101 -9.69 -8.90 10.09
C ARG A 101 -8.17 -8.96 10.10
N ALA A 102 -7.59 -10.14 10.28
CA ALA A 102 -6.13 -10.29 10.29
C ALA A 102 -5.49 -9.86 8.95
N ALA A 103 -6.14 -10.14 7.81
CA ALA A 103 -5.69 -9.71 6.49
C ALA A 103 -5.76 -8.17 6.35
N LEU A 104 -6.85 -7.56 6.81
CA LEU A 104 -7.02 -6.11 6.85
C LEU A 104 -5.97 -5.45 7.75
N ASP A 105 -5.82 -5.92 8.98
CA ASP A 105 -4.85 -5.40 9.95
C ASP A 105 -3.42 -5.49 9.42
N ARG A 106 -3.05 -6.63 8.82
CA ARG A 106 -1.72 -6.81 8.21
C ARG A 106 -1.49 -5.85 7.05
N THR A 107 -2.53 -5.61 6.26
CA THR A 107 -2.44 -4.69 5.11
C THR A 107 -2.27 -3.26 5.57
N LEU A 108 -3.04 -2.83 6.58
CA LEU A 108 -2.89 -1.50 7.19
C LEU A 108 -1.54 -1.33 7.89
N ALA A 109 -1.05 -2.35 8.60
CA ALA A 109 0.28 -2.33 9.20
C ALA A 109 1.38 -2.14 8.13
N THR A 110 1.25 -2.80 6.98
CA THR A 110 2.18 -2.64 5.86
C THR A 110 2.20 -1.20 5.33
N VAL A 111 1.03 -0.53 5.30
CA VAL A 111 0.94 0.89 4.94
C VAL A 111 1.62 1.76 6.00
N LEU A 112 1.33 1.51 7.28
CA LEU A 112 1.89 2.29 8.41
C LEU A 112 3.42 2.18 8.52
N GLU A 113 3.99 1.03 8.15
CA GLU A 113 5.44 0.78 8.16
C GLU A 113 6.15 1.23 6.87
N ALA A 114 5.43 1.82 5.92
CA ALA A 114 6.01 2.20 4.62
C ALA A 114 7.08 3.29 4.75
N ALA A 115 8.27 2.98 4.25
CA ALA A 115 9.40 3.90 4.22
C ALA A 115 9.11 5.17 3.38
N PRO A 116 9.68 6.34 3.73
CA PRO A 116 9.61 7.53 2.88
C PRO A 116 9.99 7.23 1.43
N GLY A 117 9.24 7.78 0.48
CA GLY A 117 9.41 7.50 -0.96
C GLY A 117 8.70 6.23 -1.48
N THR A 118 8.25 5.32 -0.61
CA THR A 118 7.45 4.14 -1.03
C THR A 118 5.98 4.22 -0.62
N ARG A 119 5.63 5.14 0.28
CA ARG A 119 4.30 5.31 0.89
C ARG A 119 3.12 5.27 -0.08
N ASN A 120 3.11 6.11 -1.11
CA ASN A 120 2.00 6.15 -2.07
C ASN A 120 1.86 4.82 -2.83
N ARG A 121 2.97 4.23 -3.28
CA ARG A 121 2.97 2.92 -3.95
C ARG A 121 2.46 1.80 -3.04
N THR A 122 2.88 1.80 -1.77
CA THR A 122 2.41 0.82 -0.78
C THR A 122 0.92 1.00 -0.51
N LEU A 123 0.45 2.25 -0.35
CA LEU A 123 -0.97 2.57 -0.20
C LEU A 123 -1.80 2.11 -1.42
N PHE A 124 -1.31 2.35 -2.64
CA PHE A 124 -1.96 1.90 -3.86
C PHE A 124 -2.09 0.38 -3.89
N GLY A 125 -1.01 -0.35 -3.60
CA GLY A 125 -1.02 -1.82 -3.53
C GLY A 125 -1.99 -2.35 -2.48
N ALA A 126 -2.02 -1.73 -1.30
CA ALA A 126 -2.99 -2.04 -0.24
C ALA A 126 -4.43 -1.80 -0.69
N ALA A 127 -4.71 -0.66 -1.31
CA ALA A 127 -6.04 -0.32 -1.84
C ALA A 127 -6.49 -1.30 -2.94
N VAL A 128 -5.59 -1.71 -3.84
CA VAL A 128 -5.90 -2.77 -4.83
C VAL A 128 -6.24 -4.08 -4.13
N SER A 129 -5.44 -4.51 -3.15
CA SER A 129 -5.67 -5.77 -2.44
C SER A 129 -7.02 -5.78 -1.72
N LEU A 130 -7.33 -4.74 -0.94
CA LEU A 130 -8.58 -4.63 -0.21
C LEU A 130 -9.78 -4.40 -1.15
N GLY A 131 -9.58 -3.70 -2.28
CA GLY A 131 -10.61 -3.49 -3.29
C GLY A 131 -11.15 -4.79 -3.90
N ARG A 132 -10.31 -5.82 -4.01
CA ARG A 132 -10.75 -7.16 -4.44
C ARG A 132 -11.70 -7.81 -3.45
N LEU A 133 -11.46 -7.59 -2.15
CA LEU A 133 -12.28 -8.14 -1.06
C LEU A 133 -13.59 -7.35 -0.89
N VAL A 134 -13.55 -6.03 -1.06
CA VAL A 134 -14.74 -5.18 -1.12
C VAL A 134 -15.65 -5.61 -2.27
N ALA A 135 -15.09 -5.76 -3.48
CA ALA A 135 -15.87 -6.21 -4.64
C ALA A 135 -16.37 -7.66 -4.51
N GLY A 136 -15.69 -8.50 -3.74
CA GLY A 136 -16.15 -9.83 -3.35
C GLY A 136 -17.19 -9.86 -2.24
N GLY A 137 -17.60 -8.68 -1.73
CA GLY A 137 -18.59 -8.55 -0.66
C GLY A 137 -18.08 -9.01 0.71
N ALA A 138 -16.76 -9.09 0.91
CA ALA A 138 -16.17 -9.50 2.17
C ALA A 138 -15.97 -8.30 3.13
N LEU A 139 -15.64 -7.14 2.57
CA LEU A 139 -15.42 -5.89 3.32
C LEU A 139 -16.41 -4.80 2.90
N ASP A 140 -16.73 -3.90 3.82
CA ASP A 140 -17.48 -2.67 3.52
C ASP A 140 -16.59 -1.65 2.79
N ASP A 141 -17.08 -1.06 1.70
CA ASP A 141 -16.32 -0.10 0.88
C ASP A 141 -16.00 1.19 1.64
N ALA A 142 -17.00 1.75 2.33
CA ALA A 142 -16.87 3.04 2.98
C ALA A 142 -15.86 2.97 4.14
N GLU A 143 -15.93 1.90 4.93
CA GLU A 143 -15.04 1.72 6.06
C GLU A 143 -13.63 1.31 5.64
N THR A 144 -13.50 0.48 4.60
CA THR A 144 -12.19 0.15 4.02
C THR A 144 -11.50 1.41 3.49
N ARG A 145 -12.25 2.27 2.78
CA ARG A 145 -11.73 3.56 2.31
C ARG A 145 -11.30 4.44 3.47
N ALA A 146 -12.14 4.59 4.50
CA ALA A 146 -11.84 5.42 5.65
C ALA A 146 -10.59 4.95 6.40
N ALA A 147 -10.42 3.63 6.59
CA ALA A 147 -9.24 3.06 7.24
C ALA A 147 -7.95 3.28 6.44
N LEU A 148 -8.00 3.12 5.12
CA LEU A 148 -6.84 3.38 4.25
C LEU A 148 -6.44 4.87 4.24
N ILE A 149 -7.42 5.77 4.18
CA ILE A 149 -7.15 7.22 4.25
C ILE A 149 -6.54 7.57 5.60
N THR A 150 -7.11 7.05 6.70
CA THR A 150 -6.56 7.27 8.05
C THR A 150 -5.10 6.79 8.14
N ALA A 151 -4.80 5.58 7.65
CA ALA A 151 -3.44 5.07 7.64
C ALA A 151 -2.49 5.91 6.76
N ALA A 152 -2.98 6.41 5.62
CA ALA A 152 -2.22 7.29 4.73
C ALA A 152 -1.87 8.62 5.40
N THR A 153 -2.82 9.23 6.11
CA THR A 153 -2.60 10.47 6.87
C THR A 153 -1.56 10.25 7.97
N VAL A 154 -1.60 9.12 8.67
CA VAL A 154 -0.62 8.77 9.74
C VAL A 154 0.81 8.65 9.21
N ILE A 155 1.00 8.21 7.96
CA ILE A 155 2.32 8.17 7.33
C ILE A 155 2.65 9.49 6.58
N GLY A 156 1.86 10.54 6.77
CA GLY A 156 2.13 11.88 6.25
C GLY A 156 1.94 12.01 4.74
N LEU A 157 1.04 11.24 4.14
CA LEU A 157 0.57 11.51 2.78
C LEU A 157 -0.48 12.64 2.80
N ASP A 158 -0.49 13.45 1.75
CA ASP A 158 -1.51 14.46 1.53
C ASP A 158 -2.90 13.83 1.40
N ASP A 159 -3.93 14.45 2.00
CA ASP A 159 -5.27 13.89 2.08
C ASP A 159 -5.95 13.74 0.71
N ARG A 160 -5.74 14.70 -0.20
CA ARG A 160 -6.30 14.63 -1.57
C ARG A 160 -5.58 13.57 -2.38
N GLU A 161 -4.26 13.52 -2.29
CA GLU A 161 -3.44 12.51 -2.97
C GLU A 161 -3.79 11.10 -2.47
N ALA A 162 -3.85 10.91 -1.15
CA ALA A 162 -4.26 9.65 -0.52
C ALA A 162 -5.67 9.24 -0.95
N THR A 163 -6.63 10.15 -0.93
CA THR A 163 -8.01 9.89 -1.38
C THR A 163 -8.04 9.46 -2.85
N ALA A 164 -7.30 10.13 -3.72
CA ALA A 164 -7.22 9.79 -5.14
C ALA A 164 -6.59 8.40 -5.35
N THR A 165 -5.49 8.10 -4.65
CA THR A 165 -4.80 6.80 -4.68
C THR A 165 -5.68 5.67 -4.15
N VAL A 166 -6.36 5.87 -3.02
CA VAL A 166 -7.28 4.88 -2.45
C VAL A 166 -8.45 4.61 -3.40
N ARG A 167 -9.05 5.67 -3.96
CA ARG A 167 -10.15 5.53 -4.91
C ARG A 167 -9.72 4.76 -6.16
N SER A 168 -8.57 5.11 -6.75
CA SER A 168 -8.08 4.42 -7.95
C SER A 168 -7.71 2.97 -7.64
N GLY A 169 -7.01 2.71 -6.53
CA GLY A 169 -6.63 1.36 -6.12
C GLY A 169 -7.84 0.47 -5.84
N LEU A 170 -8.84 0.94 -5.09
CA LEU A 170 -10.07 0.18 -4.83
C LEU A 170 -10.80 -0.16 -6.13
N LYS A 171 -10.92 0.81 -7.06
CA LYS A 171 -11.51 0.59 -8.39
C LYS A 171 -10.74 -0.45 -9.19
N THR A 172 -9.41 -0.38 -9.19
CA THR A 172 -8.54 -1.37 -9.85
C THR A 172 -8.71 -2.76 -9.25
N GLY A 173 -8.76 -2.88 -7.92
CA GLY A 173 -9.03 -4.14 -7.23
C GLY A 173 -10.40 -4.73 -7.58
N ALA A 174 -11.42 -3.88 -7.73
CA ALA A 174 -12.76 -4.31 -8.06
C ALA A 174 -12.89 -4.98 -9.43
N HIS A 175 -11.96 -4.72 -10.37
CA HIS A 175 -11.91 -5.43 -11.66
C HIS A 175 -11.47 -6.90 -11.55
N HIS A 176 -10.90 -7.30 -10.42
CA HIS A 176 -10.52 -8.69 -10.14
C HIS A 176 -11.04 -9.17 -8.77
N PRO A 177 -12.37 -9.30 -8.59
CA PRO A 177 -12.98 -9.63 -7.32
C PRO A 177 -12.41 -10.93 -6.74
N ALA A 178 -12.12 -10.93 -5.45
CA ALA A 178 -11.75 -12.13 -4.72
C ALA A 178 -12.94 -12.56 -3.86
N PRO A 179 -13.46 -13.80 -3.98
CA PRO A 179 -14.44 -14.29 -3.03
C PRO A 179 -13.84 -14.29 -1.61
N SER A 180 -14.69 -14.21 -0.59
CA SER A 180 -14.26 -14.34 0.81
C SER A 180 -13.24 -15.50 0.93
N PRO A 181 -12.07 -15.26 1.54
CA PRO A 181 -11.04 -16.28 1.66
C PRO A 181 -11.62 -17.55 2.28
N PRO A 182 -11.36 -18.75 1.71
CA PRO A 182 -11.75 -19.99 2.37
C PRO A 182 -11.02 -20.07 3.72
N PRO A 183 -11.67 -20.59 4.78
CA PRO A 183 -11.04 -20.66 6.10
C PRO A 183 -9.71 -21.44 5.98
N PRO A 184 -8.67 -21.04 6.74
CA PRO A 184 -7.42 -21.78 6.76
C PRO A 184 -7.72 -23.24 7.08
N ARG A 185 -7.07 -24.16 6.35
CA ARG A 185 -7.20 -25.59 6.62
C ARG A 185 -6.86 -25.82 8.09
N PRO A 186 -7.61 -26.68 8.82
CA PRO A 186 -7.27 -27.03 10.19
C PRO A 186 -5.78 -27.38 10.23
N ARG A 187 -5.04 -26.84 11.22
CA ARG A 187 -3.69 -27.35 11.49
C ARG A 187 -3.87 -28.84 11.74
N GLU A 188 -3.32 -29.67 10.86
CA GLU A 188 -3.21 -31.09 11.18
C GLU A 188 -2.51 -31.17 12.54
N PRO A 189 -3.02 -31.97 13.49
CA PRO A 189 -2.34 -32.16 14.76
C PRO A 189 -0.91 -32.54 14.43
N GLN A 190 0.05 -31.80 14.99
CA GLN A 190 1.46 -32.16 14.91
C GLN A 190 1.56 -33.63 15.28
N ARG A 191 1.83 -34.50 14.30
CA ARG A 191 2.21 -35.87 14.60
C ARG A 191 3.49 -35.75 15.40
N ASP A 192 3.44 -36.19 16.65
CA ASP A 192 4.64 -36.31 17.47
C ASP A 192 5.71 -37.02 16.63
N PRO A 193 6.96 -36.53 16.65
CA PRO A 193 8.04 -37.25 16.01
C PRO A 193 8.07 -38.67 16.57
N PRO A 194 8.27 -39.71 15.73
CA PRO A 194 8.32 -41.08 16.21
C PRO A 194 9.33 -41.18 17.36
N PRO A 195 9.03 -41.96 18.41
CA PRO A 195 9.92 -42.08 19.57
C PRO A 195 11.32 -42.47 19.09
N ARG A 196 12.34 -41.80 19.63
CA ARG A 196 13.73 -42.09 19.28
C ARG A 196 14.01 -43.59 19.48
N PRO A 197 14.66 -44.27 18.51
CA PRO A 197 15.00 -45.66 18.68
C PRO A 197 15.90 -45.83 19.92
N PRO A 198 15.77 -46.94 20.67
CA PRO A 198 16.59 -47.18 21.85
C PRO A 198 18.09 -47.20 21.47
N PRO A 199 18.97 -46.73 22.36
CA PRO A 199 20.41 -46.71 22.09
C PRO A 199 20.89 -48.14 21.83
N THR A 200 21.54 -48.34 20.68
CA THR A 200 22.22 -49.57 20.34
C THR A 200 23.31 -49.82 21.37
N GLN A 201 23.15 -50.85 22.19
CA GLN A 201 24.22 -51.33 23.05
C GLN A 201 25.33 -51.87 22.14
N ARG A 202 26.43 -51.13 22.10
CA ARG A 202 27.68 -51.56 21.48
C ARG A 202 28.22 -52.72 22.33
N THR A 203 27.94 -53.95 21.91
CA THR A 203 28.53 -55.15 22.51
C THR A 203 30.05 -55.07 22.33
N GLY A 204 30.73 -54.75 23.43
CA GLY A 204 32.18 -54.84 23.52
C GLY A 204 32.59 -56.30 23.34
N ARG A 205 33.31 -56.58 22.26
CA ARG A 205 34.01 -57.83 22.03
C ARG A 205 35.17 -57.89 23.03
N ALA A 206 35.13 -58.85 23.95
CA ALA A 206 36.24 -59.17 24.84
C ALA A 206 37.11 -60.26 24.20
N ARG A 207 38.42 -59.96 24.17
CA ARG A 207 39.59 -60.79 23.82
C ARG A 207 39.84 -61.09 22.34
#